data_AF-A0A5J5CI86-F1
#
_entry.id   AF-A0A5J5CI86-F1
#
_cell.length_a   1.000
_cell.length_b   1.000
_cell.length_c   1.000
_cell.angle_alpha   90.00
_cell.angle_beta   90.00
_cell.angle_gamma   90.00
#
_symmetry.space_group_name_H-M   'P 1'
#
loop_
_entity.id
_entity.type
_entity.pdbx_description
1 polymer ?
#
loop_
_entity_poly.entity_id
_entity_poly.type
_entity_poly.pdbx_seq_one_letter_code
_entity_poly.pdbx_strand_id
1 'polypeptide(L)'
;MPGNIKSVSFVVLVCLLLCSRLTSVGAAPICTNAQTGCHVLSLSNLFDRVIQHSARMHGISNDLHSEFEQYFLPSRNQVGRVSRNCHTSTILTPNGKENAQRMAREELTEVILKLLVAWRDPLWHFHHSMAHYDDFNNFSSNKALEMSDMVHELRKGVEKVAEKMQGLGITSNTVNSLTSPEALLPSKSAEWRQMKDYDLLYCFRRDSNKVQNYLKILKCRIVPEHGC
;
A
#
# COMPACT_ATOMS: atom_id res chain seq x y z
N MET A 1 -35.03 -42.77 -38.76
CA MET A 1 -34.18 -42.75 -37.55
C MET A 1 -34.29 -41.39 -36.86
N PRO A 2 -35.08 -41.24 -35.78
CA PRO A 2 -35.43 -39.94 -35.17
C PRO A 2 -34.65 -39.67 -33.86
N GLY A 3 -33.34 -39.91 -33.85
CA GLY A 3 -32.51 -39.85 -32.64
C GLY A 3 -31.81 -38.51 -32.37
N ASN A 4 -31.69 -37.63 -33.36
CA ASN A 4 -30.76 -36.49 -33.28
C ASN A 4 -31.40 -35.20 -32.72
N ILE A 5 -32.72 -35.03 -32.84
CA ILE A 5 -33.43 -33.80 -32.44
C ILE A 5 -33.55 -33.69 -30.90
N LYS A 6 -33.70 -34.82 -30.21
CA LYS A 6 -33.84 -34.85 -28.74
C LYS A 6 -32.52 -34.55 -28.01
N SER A 7 -31.39 -34.99 -28.59
CA SER A 7 -30.05 -34.76 -28.02
C SER A 7 -29.66 -33.27 -28.11
N VAL A 8 -29.90 -32.64 -29.27
CA VAL A 8 -29.61 -31.22 -29.48
C VAL A 8 -30.46 -30.33 -28.55
N SER A 9 -31.75 -30.67 -28.38
CA SER A 9 -32.64 -29.93 -27.47
C SER A 9 -32.19 -30.02 -26.00
N PHE A 10 -31.72 -31.19 -25.56
CA PHE A 10 -31.20 -31.39 -24.21
C PHE A 10 -29.90 -30.61 -23.97
N VAL A 11 -28.97 -30.62 -24.93
CA VAL A 11 -27.71 -29.87 -24.84
C VAL A 11 -27.97 -28.36 -24.79
N VAL A 12 -28.91 -27.85 -25.60
CA VAL A 12 -29.30 -26.42 -25.57
C VAL A 12 -29.92 -26.06 -24.21
N LEU A 13 -30.78 -26.91 -23.66
CA LEU A 13 -31.41 -26.67 -22.35
C LEU A 13 -30.37 -26.67 -21.22
N VAL A 14 -29.42 -27.61 -21.25
CA VAL A 14 -28.32 -27.67 -20.27
C VAL A 14 -27.40 -26.46 -20.40
N CYS A 15 -27.08 -26.02 -21.62
CA CYS A 15 -26.33 -24.77 -21.85
C CYS A 15 -27.08 -23.54 -21.34
N LEU A 16 -28.39 -23.42 -21.58
CA LEU A 16 -29.19 -22.29 -21.06
C LEU A 16 -29.24 -22.29 -19.53
N LEU A 17 -29.34 -23.47 -18.89
CA LEU A 17 -29.31 -23.62 -17.44
C LEU A 17 -27.93 -23.33 -16.84
N LEU A 18 -26.84 -23.66 -17.54
CA LEU A 18 -25.47 -23.32 -17.12
C LEU A 18 -25.19 -21.83 -17.32
N CYS A 19 -25.60 -21.24 -18.44
CA CYS A 19 -25.41 -19.81 -18.72
C CYS A 19 -26.20 -18.91 -17.76
N SER A 20 -27.40 -19.32 -17.33
CA SER A 20 -28.18 -18.58 -16.32
C SER A 20 -27.59 -18.67 -14.90
N ARG A 21 -26.69 -19.63 -14.64
CA ARG A 21 -25.93 -19.72 -13.38
C ARG A 21 -24.63 -18.90 -13.42
N LEU A 22 -24.12 -18.56 -14.60
CA LEU A 22 -22.88 -17.79 -14.78
C LEU A 22 -23.09 -16.26 -14.79
N THR A 23 -24.33 -15.77 -14.87
CA THR A 23 -24.61 -14.32 -15.00
C THR A 23 -24.87 -13.58 -13.70
N SER A 24 -24.36 -14.05 -12.56
CA SER A 24 -24.33 -13.26 -11.33
C SER A 24 -22.93 -13.21 -10.74
N VAL A 25 -21.99 -12.63 -11.49
CA VAL A 25 -20.90 -11.87 -10.87
C VAL A 25 -21.48 -10.49 -10.60
N GLY A 26 -22.24 -10.37 -9.51
CA GLY A 26 -22.68 -9.08 -9.03
C GLY A 26 -21.43 -8.26 -8.72
N ALA A 27 -21.19 -7.20 -9.48
CA ALA A 27 -20.28 -6.15 -9.06
C ALA A 27 -20.69 -5.74 -7.63
N ALA A 28 -19.74 -5.66 -6.70
CA ALA A 28 -20.03 -5.21 -5.35
C ALA A 28 -20.78 -3.88 -5.44
N PRO A 29 -21.95 -3.73 -4.77
CA PRO A 29 -22.75 -2.53 -4.91
C PRO A 29 -21.92 -1.31 -4.51
N ILE A 30 -21.97 -0.25 -5.32
CA ILE A 30 -21.42 1.05 -4.95
C ILE A 30 -22.32 1.57 -3.83
N CYS A 31 -21.84 1.40 -2.60
CA CYS A 31 -22.56 1.82 -1.41
C CYS A 31 -22.68 3.35 -1.37
N THR A 32 -23.89 3.85 -1.55
CA THR A 32 -24.28 5.19 -1.11
C THR A 32 -24.86 5.08 0.30
N ASN A 33 -24.59 6.06 1.15
CA ASN A 33 -24.72 6.06 2.62
C ASN A 33 -26.11 5.73 3.21
N ALA A 34 -27.10 5.28 2.43
CA ALA A 34 -28.49 5.14 2.85
C ALA A 34 -29.19 3.84 2.39
N GLN A 35 -28.47 2.79 1.98
CA GLN A 35 -29.11 1.53 1.57
C GLN A 35 -29.03 0.44 2.66
N THR A 36 -30.19 -0.09 3.03
CA THR A 36 -30.37 -1.28 3.88
C THR A 36 -29.65 -2.47 3.26
N GLY A 37 -28.50 -2.84 3.85
CA GLY A 37 -27.63 -3.92 3.37
C GLY A 37 -26.19 -3.48 3.09
N CYS A 38 -25.91 -2.18 3.02
CA CYS A 38 -24.53 -1.71 3.06
C CYS A 38 -24.08 -1.43 4.48
N HIS A 39 -23.15 -2.26 4.98
CA HIS A 39 -22.48 -1.99 6.24
C HIS A 39 -21.53 -0.81 6.08
N VAL A 40 -21.78 0.30 6.78
CA VAL A 40 -20.79 1.37 6.97
C VAL A 40 -19.55 0.74 7.58
N LEU A 41 -18.40 0.87 6.89
CA LEU A 41 -17.14 0.33 7.38
C LEU A 41 -16.81 0.93 8.75
N SER A 42 -16.63 0.06 9.74
CA SER A 42 -16.14 0.45 11.06
C SER A 42 -14.71 0.98 10.94
N LEU A 43 -14.30 1.82 11.90
CA LEU A 43 -12.93 2.34 11.94
C LEU A 43 -11.91 1.19 12.04
N SER A 44 -12.21 0.13 12.78
CA SER A 44 -11.36 -1.06 12.85
C SER A 44 -11.20 -1.73 11.49
N ASN A 45 -12.30 -1.94 10.76
CA ASN A 45 -12.24 -2.58 9.44
C ASN A 45 -11.41 -1.74 8.46
N LEU A 46 -11.44 -0.41 8.56
CA LEU A 46 -10.57 0.46 7.79
C LEU A 46 -9.10 0.27 8.19
N PHE A 47 -8.79 0.25 9.48
CA PHE A 47 -7.45 -0.06 9.99
C PHE A 47 -6.94 -1.42 9.51
N ASP A 48 -7.76 -2.47 9.59
CA ASP A 48 -7.39 -3.82 9.18
C ASP A 48 -7.02 -3.87 7.69
N ARG A 49 -7.81 -3.19 6.84
CA ARG A 49 -7.53 -3.09 5.41
C ARG A 49 -6.22 -2.36 5.13
N VAL A 50 -5.98 -1.20 5.74
CA VAL A 50 -4.73 -0.45 5.50
C VAL A 50 -3.51 -1.16 6.08
N ILE A 51 -3.65 -1.85 7.22
CA ILE A 51 -2.58 -2.65 7.81
C ILE A 51 -2.25 -3.84 6.91
N GLN A 52 -3.25 -4.57 6.42
CA GLN A 52 -3.05 -5.67 5.47
C GLN A 52 -2.36 -5.18 4.20
N HIS A 53 -2.81 -4.05 3.65
CA HIS A 53 -2.23 -3.47 2.45
C HIS A 53 -0.77 -3.02 2.68
N SER A 54 -0.48 -2.39 3.82
CA SER A 54 0.90 -2.01 4.20
C SER A 54 1.81 -3.21 4.43
N ALA A 55 1.28 -4.30 5.00
CA ALA A 55 2.02 -5.54 5.22
C ALA A 55 2.42 -6.19 3.89
N ARG A 56 1.50 -6.22 2.92
CA ARG A 56 1.77 -6.72 1.57
C ARG A 56 2.81 -5.84 0.86
N MET A 57 2.69 -4.51 0.96
CA MET A 57 3.66 -3.57 0.38
C MET A 57 5.07 -3.78 0.95
N HIS A 58 5.17 -3.94 2.28
CA HIS A 58 6.44 -4.23 2.94
C HIS A 58 7.02 -5.58 2.51
N GLY A 59 6.19 -6.63 2.39
CA GLY A 59 6.60 -7.94 1.89
C GLY A 59 7.22 -7.87 0.50
N ILE A 60 6.52 -7.25 -0.46
CA ILE A 60 7.03 -7.08 -1.84
C ILE A 60 8.32 -6.26 -1.84
N SER A 61 8.41 -5.20 -1.03
CA SER A 61 9.62 -4.40 -0.91
C SER A 61 10.80 -5.20 -0.37
N ASN A 62 10.58 -6.08 0.60
CA ASN A 62 11.61 -6.95 1.14
C ASN A 62 12.08 -7.98 0.11
N ASP A 63 11.15 -8.56 -0.65
CA ASP A 63 11.46 -9.54 -1.69
C ASP A 63 12.28 -8.89 -2.81
N LEU A 64 11.85 -7.73 -3.31
CA LEU A 64 12.56 -7.01 -4.37
C LEU A 64 13.96 -6.58 -3.93
N HIS A 65 14.12 -6.08 -2.70
CA HIS A 65 15.44 -5.75 -2.15
C HIS A 65 16.35 -6.98 -2.10
N SER A 66 15.84 -8.11 -1.64
CA SER A 66 16.61 -9.36 -1.53
C SER A 66 17.03 -9.91 -2.89
N GLU A 67 16.12 -9.87 -3.88
CA GLU A 67 16.41 -10.26 -5.26
C GLU A 67 17.46 -9.34 -5.90
N PHE A 68 17.36 -8.03 -5.67
CA PHE A 68 18.35 -7.07 -6.15
C PHE A 68 19.74 -7.33 -5.55
N GLU A 69 19.83 -7.60 -4.25
CA GLU A 69 21.10 -7.96 -3.59
C GLU A 69 21.69 -9.24 -4.19
N GLN A 70 20.87 -10.27 -4.39
CA GLN A 70 21.33 -11.54 -4.95
C GLN A 70 21.87 -11.39 -6.37
N TYR A 71 21.22 -10.59 -7.20
CA TYR A 71 21.56 -10.45 -8.61
C TYR A 71 22.72 -9.49 -8.85
N PHE A 72 22.69 -8.30 -8.24
CA PHE A 72 23.65 -7.23 -8.51
C PHE A 72 24.78 -7.12 -7.48
N LEU A 73 24.61 -7.68 -6.28
CA LEU A 73 25.60 -7.60 -5.19
C LEU A 73 26.00 -8.99 -4.62
N PRO A 74 26.37 -9.98 -5.44
CA PRO A 74 26.64 -11.34 -4.97
C PRO A 74 27.82 -11.44 -3.97
N SER A 75 28.72 -10.45 -3.91
CA SER A 75 29.78 -10.40 -2.90
C SER A 75 29.31 -9.66 -1.63
N ARG A 76 29.17 -10.38 -0.51
CA ARG A 76 28.83 -9.83 0.84
C ARG A 76 29.71 -8.66 1.30
N ASN A 77 30.87 -8.45 0.69
CA ASN A 77 31.80 -7.35 1.01
C ASN A 77 31.32 -5.97 0.52
N GLN A 78 30.30 -5.90 -0.35
CA GLN A 78 29.72 -4.63 -0.83
C GLN A 78 28.55 -4.13 0.03
N VAL A 79 27.96 -5.00 0.86
CA VAL A 79 26.86 -4.66 1.79
C VAL A 79 27.29 -3.63 2.85
N GLY A 80 28.60 -3.51 3.12
CA GLY A 80 29.15 -2.50 4.03
C GLY A 80 29.14 -1.06 3.50
N ARG A 81 28.76 -0.82 2.23
CA ARG A 81 28.73 0.51 1.59
C ARG A 81 27.33 1.06 1.35
N VAL A 82 26.30 0.54 2.04
CA VAL A 82 24.95 1.13 1.96
C VAL A 82 25.02 2.56 2.49
N SER A 83 24.69 3.54 1.66
CA SER A 83 24.49 4.88 2.16
C SER A 83 23.23 4.84 3.02
N ARG A 84 23.37 5.06 4.33
CA ARG A 84 22.21 5.12 5.25
C ARG A 84 21.36 6.39 5.03
N ASN A 85 21.73 7.21 4.05
CA ASN A 85 21.05 8.46 3.73
C ASN A 85 19.91 8.18 2.75
N CYS A 86 18.71 8.12 3.30
CA CYS A 86 17.48 8.12 2.52
C CYS A 86 16.97 9.55 2.37
N HIS A 87 16.34 9.88 1.25
CA HIS A 87 15.74 11.21 1.02
C HIS A 87 14.64 11.56 2.05
N THR A 88 14.07 10.55 2.70
CA THR A 88 13.11 10.69 3.81
C THR A 88 13.75 10.98 5.16
N SER A 89 15.07 11.11 5.26
CA SER A 89 15.78 11.41 6.51
C SER A 89 15.40 12.76 7.14
N THR A 90 14.90 13.70 6.33
CA THR A 90 14.37 14.99 6.77
C THR A 90 12.98 14.90 7.41
N ILE A 91 12.28 13.77 7.24
CA ILE A 91 10.99 13.51 7.88
C ILE A 91 11.25 13.05 9.32
N LEU A 92 10.74 13.79 10.30
CA LEU A 92 10.86 13.43 11.71
C LEU A 92 10.01 12.20 12.02
N THR A 93 10.63 11.02 11.97
CA THR A 93 9.98 9.75 12.31
C THR A 93 10.34 9.30 13.73
N PRO A 94 9.38 8.82 14.54
CA PRO A 94 9.70 8.30 15.86
C PRO A 94 10.49 6.99 15.74
N ASN A 95 11.70 6.96 16.28
CA ASN A 95 12.54 5.76 16.25
C ASN A 95 12.21 4.83 17.43
N GLY A 96 11.83 3.60 17.14
CA GLY A 96 11.47 2.60 18.14
C GLY A 96 10.01 2.69 18.61
N LYS A 97 9.54 1.56 19.18
CA LYS A 97 8.13 1.38 19.57
C LYS A 97 7.68 2.40 20.61
N GLU A 98 8.50 2.66 21.64
CA GLU A 98 8.13 3.58 22.73
C GLU A 98 7.90 5.01 22.24
N ASN A 99 8.80 5.53 21.41
CA ASN A 99 8.67 6.88 20.88
C ASN A 99 7.44 7.01 19.97
N ALA A 100 7.15 5.97 19.17
CA ALA A 100 5.98 5.94 18.31
C ALA A 100 4.66 5.85 19.13
N GLN A 101 4.69 5.20 20.29
CA GLN A 101 3.53 5.18 21.20
C GLN A 101 3.28 6.53 21.88
N ARG A 102 4.33 7.33 22.12
CA ARG A 102 4.23 8.66 22.78
C ARG A 102 3.81 9.79 21.83
N MET A 103 4.15 9.71 20.55
CA MET A 103 3.78 10.70 19.52
C MET A 103 2.26 10.91 19.45
N ALA A 104 1.75 12.11 19.14
CA ALA A 104 0.31 12.33 19.02
C ALA A 104 -0.30 11.48 17.88
N ARG A 105 -1.61 11.18 17.95
CA ARG A 105 -2.27 10.36 16.92
C ARG A 105 -2.24 11.06 15.56
N GLU A 106 -2.44 12.37 15.57
CA GLU A 106 -2.41 13.25 14.42
C GLU A 106 -1.02 13.32 13.81
N GLU A 107 0.01 13.56 14.64
CA GLU A 107 1.41 13.60 14.21
C GLU A 107 1.86 12.26 13.62
N LEU A 108 1.49 11.13 14.24
CA LEU A 108 1.84 9.81 13.73
C LEU A 108 1.14 9.53 12.39
N THR A 109 -0.11 9.95 12.24
CA THR A 109 -0.86 9.86 10.98
C THR A 109 -0.22 10.72 9.90
N GLU A 110 0.19 11.94 10.23
CA GLU A 110 0.90 12.85 9.34
C GLU A 110 2.24 12.27 8.88
N VAL A 111 3.03 11.70 9.79
CA VAL A 111 4.30 11.05 9.44
C VAL A 111 4.09 9.88 8.47
N ILE A 112 3.05 9.06 8.68
CA ILE A 112 2.69 7.98 7.75
C ILE A 112 2.40 8.55 6.35
N LEU A 113 1.58 9.60 6.26
CA LEU A 113 1.21 10.22 4.98
C LEU A 113 2.41 10.87 4.30
N LYS A 114 3.28 11.58 5.04
CA LYS A 114 4.53 12.17 4.52
C LYS A 114 5.44 11.11 3.91
N LEU A 115 5.61 9.97 4.58
CA LEU A 115 6.38 8.85 4.04
C LEU A 115 5.76 8.33 2.73
N LEU A 116 4.45 8.08 2.70
CA LEU A 116 3.76 7.58 1.51
C LEU A 116 3.84 8.56 0.33
N VAL A 117 3.71 9.86 0.59
CA VAL A 117 3.86 10.90 -0.44
C VAL A 117 5.30 10.95 -0.96
N ALA A 118 6.29 10.89 -0.08
CA ALA A 118 7.70 10.94 -0.45
C ALA A 118 8.16 9.78 -1.34
N TRP A 119 7.44 8.66 -1.36
CA TRP A 119 7.77 7.47 -2.15
C TRP A 119 7.04 7.37 -3.49
N ARG A 120 6.11 8.29 -3.80
CA ARG A 120 5.37 8.31 -5.06
C ARG A 120 6.31 8.40 -6.28
N ASP A 121 7.06 9.49 -6.39
CA ASP A 121 7.91 9.75 -7.54
C ASP A 121 9.10 8.77 -7.63
N PRO A 122 9.84 8.47 -6.54
CA PRO A 122 10.98 7.58 -6.63
C PRO A 122 10.63 6.17 -7.12
N LEU A 123 9.51 5.59 -6.69
CA LEU A 123 9.07 4.26 -7.16
C LEU A 123 8.64 4.28 -8.63
N TRP A 124 7.90 5.32 -9.03
CA TRP A 124 7.51 5.49 -10.43
C TRP A 124 8.74 5.57 -11.33
N HIS A 125 9.75 6.36 -10.94
CA HIS A 125 11.00 6.49 -11.70
C HIS A 125 11.83 5.21 -11.70
N PHE A 126 11.90 4.50 -10.56
CA PHE A 126 12.58 3.21 -10.48
C PHE A 126 11.99 2.18 -11.44
N HIS A 127 10.66 2.05 -11.49
CA HIS A 127 9.99 1.17 -12.47
C HIS A 127 10.41 1.49 -13.92
N HIS A 128 10.44 2.77 -14.30
CA HIS A 128 10.84 3.17 -15.65
C HIS A 128 12.32 2.87 -15.95
N SER A 129 13.21 3.04 -14.97
CA SER A 129 14.62 2.69 -15.10
C SER A 129 14.81 1.18 -15.30
N MET A 130 14.08 0.38 -14.53
CA MET A 130 14.18 -1.09 -14.56
C MET A 130 13.56 -1.73 -15.80
N ALA A 131 12.61 -1.06 -16.45
CA ALA A 131 11.98 -1.55 -17.68
C ALA A 131 12.98 -1.72 -18.86
N HIS A 132 14.18 -1.13 -18.78
CA HIS A 132 15.23 -1.24 -19.79
C HIS A 132 16.24 -2.36 -19.53
N TYR A 133 16.18 -3.02 -18.36
CA TYR A 133 17.08 -4.12 -18.00
C TYR A 133 16.41 -5.48 -18.26
N ASP A 134 16.46 -5.95 -19.51
CA ASP A 134 15.84 -7.21 -19.96
C ASP A 134 16.24 -8.43 -19.09
N ASP A 135 17.46 -8.41 -18.55
CA ASP A 135 18.08 -9.52 -17.80
C ASP A 135 17.69 -9.58 -16.30
N PHE A 136 17.20 -8.49 -15.70
CA PHE A 136 16.73 -8.47 -14.29
C PHE A 136 15.23 -8.83 -14.15
N ASN A 137 14.65 -9.31 -15.25
CA ASN A 137 13.35 -9.96 -15.37
C ASN A 137 12.13 -9.02 -15.27
N ASN A 138 11.13 -9.27 -16.11
CA ASN A 138 9.79 -8.66 -16.06
C ASN A 138 9.17 -8.71 -14.65
N PHE A 139 9.50 -9.75 -13.88
CA PHE A 139 8.99 -9.93 -12.51
C PHE A 139 9.37 -8.79 -11.56
N SER A 140 10.62 -8.34 -11.57
CA SER A 140 11.11 -7.27 -10.70
C SER A 140 10.54 -5.89 -11.09
N SER A 141 10.43 -5.63 -12.39
CA SER A 141 9.78 -4.42 -12.91
C SER A 141 8.29 -4.38 -12.55
N ASN A 142 7.59 -5.51 -12.70
CA ASN A 142 6.18 -5.63 -12.29
C ASN A 142 6.00 -5.38 -10.79
N LYS A 143 6.92 -5.87 -9.94
CA LYS A 143 6.90 -5.55 -8.50
C LYS A 143 7.08 -4.06 -8.23
N ALA A 144 7.96 -3.37 -8.96
CA ALA A 144 8.17 -1.93 -8.81
C ALA A 144 6.90 -1.14 -9.15
N LEU A 145 6.24 -1.48 -10.26
CA LEU A 145 4.97 -0.88 -10.65
C LEU A 145 3.88 -1.14 -9.60
N GLU A 146 3.75 -2.40 -9.19
CA GLU A 146 2.81 -2.82 -8.16
C GLU A 146 3.01 -2.05 -6.85
N MET A 147 4.25 -1.86 -6.40
CA MET A 147 4.54 -1.07 -5.20
C MET A 147 4.17 0.41 -5.36
N SER A 148 4.39 1.01 -6.54
CA SER A 148 3.97 2.38 -6.83
C SER A 148 2.44 2.54 -6.68
N ASP A 149 1.67 1.62 -7.25
CA ASP A 149 0.22 1.60 -7.12
C ASP A 149 -0.21 1.37 -5.67
N MET A 150 0.47 0.44 -4.98
CA MET A 150 0.20 0.15 -3.57
C MET A 150 0.45 1.36 -2.66
N VAL A 151 1.50 2.14 -2.90
CA VAL A 151 1.77 3.37 -2.12
C VAL A 151 0.63 4.37 -2.28
N HIS A 152 0.14 4.54 -3.51
CA HIS A 152 -0.97 5.46 -3.80
C HIS A 152 -2.28 5.02 -3.15
N GLU A 153 -2.64 3.74 -3.28
CA GLU A 153 -3.87 3.21 -2.67
C GLU A 153 -3.77 3.16 -1.14
N LEU A 154 -2.59 2.86 -0.59
CA LEU A 154 -2.37 2.93 0.86
C LEU A 154 -2.53 4.36 1.37
N ARG A 155 -2.02 5.37 0.66
CA ARG A 155 -2.20 6.78 1.03
C ARG A 155 -3.68 7.14 1.13
N LYS A 156 -4.46 6.84 0.09
CA LYS A 156 -5.92 7.05 0.08
C LYS A 156 -6.61 6.31 1.22
N GLY A 157 -6.16 5.08 1.53
CA GLY A 157 -6.68 4.30 2.65
C GLY A 157 -6.44 4.99 3.99
N VAL A 158 -5.23 5.53 4.21
CA VAL A 158 -4.87 6.26 5.43
C VAL A 158 -5.61 7.59 5.52
N GLU A 159 -5.77 8.32 4.41
CA GLU A 159 -6.61 9.53 4.34
C GLU A 159 -8.05 9.24 4.81
N LYS A 160 -8.67 8.15 4.31
CA LYS A 160 -10.02 7.72 4.75
C LYS A 160 -10.08 7.32 6.23
N VAL A 161 -9.03 6.70 6.77
CA VAL A 161 -8.93 6.40 8.20
C VAL A 161 -8.91 7.70 9.01
N ALA A 162 -8.11 8.68 8.57
CA ALA A 162 -7.99 9.98 9.23
C ALA A 162 -9.31 10.77 9.19
N GLU A 163 -9.99 10.81 8.04
CA GLU A 163 -11.33 11.40 7.89
C GLU A 163 -12.35 10.74 8.84
N LYS A 164 -12.33 9.40 8.94
CA LYS A 164 -13.22 8.66 9.85
C LYS A 164 -12.90 8.95 11.31
N MET A 165 -11.63 9.06 11.68
CA MET A 165 -11.20 9.45 13.03
C MET A 165 -11.70 10.85 13.40
N GLN A 166 -11.60 11.80 12.47
CA GLN A 166 -12.11 13.16 12.65
C GLN A 166 -13.64 13.18 12.79
N GLY A 167 -14.37 12.45 11.92
CA GLY A 167 -15.83 12.35 12.00
C GLY A 167 -16.34 11.70 13.29
N LEU A 168 -15.50 10.94 13.99
CA LEU A 168 -15.80 10.35 15.30
C LEU A 168 -15.28 11.20 16.48
N GLY A 169 -14.66 12.36 16.23
CA GLY A 169 -14.09 13.22 17.27
C GLY A 169 -12.84 12.64 17.94
N ILE A 170 -12.17 11.66 17.32
CA ILE A 170 -10.95 11.01 17.85
C ILE A 170 -9.73 11.91 17.63
N THR A 171 -9.75 12.73 16.59
CA THR A 171 -8.70 13.69 16.23
C THR A 171 -9.27 15.06 15.94
N SER A 172 -8.48 16.10 16.17
CA SER A 172 -8.86 17.50 15.89
C SER A 172 -8.89 17.82 14.38
N ASN A 173 -9.53 18.93 14.00
CA ASN A 173 -9.61 19.41 12.61
C ASN A 173 -8.26 19.74 11.96
N THR A 174 -7.15 19.66 12.70
CA THR A 174 -5.77 19.87 12.22
C THR A 174 -5.40 18.90 11.08
N VAL A 175 -6.06 17.74 11.01
CA VAL A 175 -5.91 16.74 9.95
C VAL A 175 -6.37 17.24 8.57
N ASN A 176 -7.19 18.31 8.50
CA ASN A 176 -7.59 18.93 7.23
C ASN A 176 -6.40 19.49 6.43
N SER A 177 -5.27 19.77 7.07
CA SER A 177 -4.04 20.17 6.37
C SER A 177 -3.34 19.02 5.64
N LEU A 178 -3.77 17.77 5.85
CA LEU A 178 -3.15 16.55 5.31
C LEU A 178 -3.79 16.09 3.99
N THR A 179 -4.91 16.70 3.56
CA THR A 179 -5.62 16.32 2.33
C THR A 179 -5.06 16.98 1.07
N SER A 180 -4.20 17.99 1.20
CA SER A 180 -3.45 18.54 0.07
C SER A 180 -2.09 17.84 -0.03
N PRO A 181 -1.80 17.16 -1.15
CA PRO A 181 -0.48 16.60 -1.42
C PRO A 181 0.62 17.65 -1.28
N GLU A 182 0.36 18.91 -1.69
CA GLU A 182 1.32 20.02 -1.62
C GLU A 182 1.72 20.38 -0.18
N ALA A 183 0.80 20.30 0.79
CA ALA A 183 1.09 20.57 2.20
C ALA A 183 1.93 19.46 2.85
N LEU A 184 1.90 18.25 2.28
CA LEU A 184 2.62 17.07 2.74
C LEU A 184 3.96 16.85 2.04
N LEU A 185 4.21 17.51 0.91
CA LEU A 185 5.48 17.39 0.18
C LEU A 185 6.62 17.83 1.10
N PRO A 186 7.53 16.92 1.51
CA PRO A 186 8.85 17.34 1.94
C PRO A 186 9.43 18.14 0.78
N SER A 187 9.98 19.33 1.05
CA SER A 187 10.52 20.25 0.02
C SER A 187 11.14 19.45 -1.12
N LYS A 188 10.65 19.58 -2.37
CA LYS A 188 10.97 18.75 -3.55
C LYS A 188 12.43 18.25 -3.54
N SER A 189 12.75 17.22 -2.76
CA SER A 189 14.12 16.80 -2.56
C SER A 189 14.39 15.84 -3.69
N ALA A 190 14.83 16.41 -4.81
CA ALA A 190 15.40 15.68 -5.92
C ALA A 190 16.68 14.91 -5.51
N GLU A 191 17.02 14.86 -4.22
CA GLU A 191 18.04 14.02 -3.62
C GLU A 191 17.87 12.55 -4.04
N TRP A 192 16.62 12.05 -4.09
CA TRP A 192 16.39 10.67 -4.53
C TRP A 192 16.81 10.43 -5.99
N ARG A 193 16.84 11.46 -6.85
CA ARG A 193 17.29 11.34 -8.25
C ARG A 193 18.78 11.00 -8.38
N GLN A 194 19.55 11.22 -7.32
CA GLN A 194 20.98 10.93 -7.25
C GLN A 194 21.26 9.63 -6.48
N MET A 195 20.23 9.02 -5.88
CA MET A 195 20.37 7.76 -5.17
C MET A 195 20.60 6.62 -6.15
N LYS A 196 21.43 5.67 -5.74
CA LYS A 196 21.57 4.40 -6.46
C LYS A 196 20.33 3.55 -6.22
N ASP A 197 19.99 2.72 -7.19
CA ASP A 197 18.85 1.78 -7.12
C ASP A 197 18.87 0.91 -5.86
N TYR A 198 20.05 0.43 -5.47
CA TYR A 198 20.20 -0.33 -4.23
C TYR A 198 19.84 0.48 -2.97
N ASP A 199 20.36 1.70 -2.84
CA ASP A 199 20.06 2.57 -1.70
C ASP A 199 18.56 2.93 -1.69
N LEU A 200 17.97 3.12 -2.87
CA LEU A 200 16.54 3.39 -3.03
C LEU A 200 15.69 2.22 -2.51
N LEU A 201 15.97 0.99 -2.93
CA LEU A 201 15.25 -0.21 -2.46
C LEU A 201 15.43 -0.43 -0.96
N TYR A 202 16.65 -0.21 -0.45
CA TYR A 202 16.93 -0.31 0.98
C TYR A 202 16.07 0.68 1.78
N CYS A 203 16.04 1.93 1.33
CA CYS A 203 15.28 3.01 1.95
C CYS A 203 13.77 2.73 1.88
N PHE A 204 13.26 2.21 0.76
CA PHE A 204 11.83 1.88 0.64
C PHE A 204 11.44 0.73 1.57
N ARG A 205 12.28 -0.30 1.67
CA ARG A 205 12.08 -1.42 2.60
C ARG A 205 12.03 -0.95 4.05
N ARG A 206 12.93 -0.04 4.42
CA ARG A 206 12.97 0.56 5.76
C ARG A 206 11.70 1.37 6.05
N ASP A 207 11.29 2.23 5.13
CA ASP A 207 10.17 3.13 5.34
C ASP A 207 8.80 2.42 5.23
N SER A 208 8.67 1.40 4.37
CA SER A 208 7.48 0.53 4.33
C SER A 208 7.29 -0.22 5.65
N ASN A 209 8.37 -0.71 6.26
CA ASN A 209 8.31 -1.29 7.61
C ASN A 209 7.88 -0.27 8.67
N LYS A 210 8.37 0.99 8.58
CA LYS A 210 7.92 2.07 9.48
C LYS A 210 6.42 2.31 9.33
N VAL A 211 5.93 2.49 8.11
CA VAL A 211 4.50 2.70 7.82
C VAL A 211 3.64 1.57 8.39
N GLN A 212 4.01 0.32 8.13
CA GLN A 212 3.28 -0.84 8.66
C GLN A 212 3.22 -0.83 10.19
N ASN A 213 4.35 -0.58 10.85
CA ASN A 213 4.41 -0.58 12.32
C ASN A 213 3.66 0.61 12.93
N TYR A 214 3.75 1.79 12.33
CA TYR A 214 3.02 2.97 12.80
C TYR A 214 1.50 2.78 12.66
N LEU A 215 1.02 2.16 11.57
CA LEU A 215 -0.40 1.83 11.42
C LEU A 215 -0.89 0.85 12.49
N LYS A 216 -0.10 -0.19 12.80
CA LYS A 216 -0.42 -1.13 13.90
C LYS A 216 -0.48 -0.41 15.25
N ILE A 217 0.50 0.45 15.55
CA ILE A 217 0.52 1.23 16.78
C ILE A 217 -0.69 2.18 16.85
N LEU A 218 -1.01 2.84 15.76
CA LEU A 218 -2.13 3.77 15.68
C LEU A 218 -3.47 3.05 15.90
N LYS A 219 -3.71 1.91 15.24
CA LYS A 219 -4.87 1.04 15.49
C LYS A 219 -4.97 0.70 16.98
N CYS A 220 -3.88 0.22 17.57
CA CYS A 220 -3.86 -0.20 18.96
C CYS A 220 -4.15 0.89 19.98
N ARG A 221 -3.87 2.14 19.64
CA ARG A 221 -4.14 3.31 20.50
C ARG A 221 -5.57 3.85 20.35
N ILE A 222 -6.30 3.42 19.33
CA ILE A 222 -7.60 3.97 18.95
C ILE A 222 -8.72 2.93 19.15
N VAL A 223 -8.47 1.67 18.78
CA VAL A 223 -9.41 0.55 18.89
C VAL A 223 -8.73 -0.67 19.55
N PRO A 224 -8.29 -0.56 20.82
CA PRO A 224 -7.57 -1.64 21.51
C PRO A 224 -8.38 -2.94 21.63
N GLU A 225 -9.71 -2.84 21.71
CA GLU A 225 -10.63 -3.98 21.81
C GLU A 225 -10.72 -4.82 20.53
N HIS A 226 -10.10 -4.36 19.43
CA HIS A 226 -10.19 -5.00 18.12
C HIS A 226 -8.87 -5.58 17.65
N GLY A 227 -8.05 -6.03 18.61
CA GLY A 227 -6.85 -6.82 18.38
C GLY A 227 -5.59 -5.97 18.21
N CYS A 228 -4.64 -6.28 19.08
CA CYS A 228 -3.24 -5.88 19.16
C CYS A 228 -2.46 -7.12 19.60
#